data_AF-A0A194RHE2-F1
#
_entry.id   AF-A0A194RHE2-F1
#
_cell.length_a   1.000
_cell.length_b   1.000
_cell.length_c   1.000
_cell.angle_alpha   90.00
_cell.angle_beta   90.00
_cell.angle_gamma   90.00
#
_symmetry.space_group_name_H-M   'P 1'
#
loop_
_entity.id
_entity.type
_entity.pdbx_description
1 polymer ?
#
loop_
_entity_poly.entity_id
_entity_poly.type
_entity_poly.pdbx_seq_one_letter_code
_entity_poly.pdbx_strand_id
1 'polypeptide(L)'
;MAVFATSLRKKLGLNPGDVVAVMLPNCPEFPVVAFGALQAGCVVTTINPIYKELEVTHQVSTTGPKVFVTIPPCYETVVKGLQNAKIDAKIVVIDNPAAPVPEGAIRYSEISESGEADYDLLDKVEKKKDDVAFIPFSSGTTGLPKGVEITYGNLLAAVAIMQNEKNSYPKLTQGDFQDVVPCILPFFHIYGLVIALIGHLAKGCKLISLPKFSASLYLDVLDKQKPTLLYVVPPIAILLGKHPDVKAEHFERVRNVICGAAPLADSDVHAILEKCKQGELYVKSPTIMKGYHKNEKATKESLTDDGYFKTGDLGYYKPETGLYITDRIKELIKVKGMQVAPAELESILRSHPAVQDAAVIGIPHEIYGEVPKAFVIRKNGKETSAEELQSFVADRVAVFKKIEEVTFVNDIPKTTTGKILRKDLKKMYA
;
A
#
# COMPACT_ATOMS: atom_id res chain seq x y z
N MET A 1 8.62 -25.36 2.87
CA MET A 1 8.78 -25.28 4.35
C MET A 1 9.16 -26.65 4.92
N ALA A 2 8.28 -27.66 4.86
CA ALA A 2 8.54 -28.97 5.47
C ALA A 2 9.74 -29.73 4.87
N VAL A 3 10.02 -29.59 3.57
CA VAL A 3 11.24 -30.15 2.93
C VAL A 3 12.50 -29.53 3.53
N PHE A 4 12.56 -28.20 3.63
CA PHE A 4 13.67 -27.50 4.28
C PHE A 4 13.86 -27.95 5.73
N ALA A 5 12.77 -28.04 6.50
CA ALA A 5 12.78 -28.53 7.88
C ALA A 5 13.36 -29.96 7.99
N THR A 6 12.95 -30.85 7.09
CA THR A 6 13.45 -32.23 7.00
C THR A 6 14.95 -32.25 6.72
N SER A 7 15.40 -31.44 5.76
CA SER A 7 16.82 -31.34 5.40
C SER A 7 17.67 -30.76 6.54
N LEU A 8 17.18 -29.78 7.30
CA LEU A 8 17.88 -29.29 8.49
C LEU A 8 18.17 -30.43 9.47
N ARG A 9 17.16 -31.28 9.75
CA ARG A 9 17.26 -32.40 10.69
C ARG A 9 18.15 -33.53 10.15
N LYS A 10 17.87 -34.00 8.92
CA LYS A 10 18.49 -35.21 8.37
C LYS A 10 19.81 -34.96 7.65
N LYS A 11 19.88 -33.93 6.80
CA LYS A 11 21.06 -33.64 5.98
C LYS A 11 22.07 -32.76 6.73
N LEU A 12 21.58 -31.75 7.43
CA LEU A 12 22.44 -30.79 8.14
C LEU A 12 22.68 -31.15 9.62
N GLY A 13 21.90 -32.08 10.19
CA GLY A 13 22.12 -32.66 11.51
C GLY A 13 21.67 -31.77 12.68
N LEU A 14 20.69 -30.90 12.48
CA LEU A 14 20.19 -30.01 13.52
C LEU A 14 19.23 -30.74 14.48
N ASN A 15 19.29 -30.34 15.74
CA ASN A 15 18.40 -30.77 16.81
C ASN A 15 17.45 -29.65 17.23
N PRO A 16 16.31 -29.96 17.86
CA PRO A 16 15.47 -28.93 18.46
C PRO A 16 16.27 -28.08 19.45
N GLY A 17 16.05 -26.78 19.45
CA GLY A 17 16.82 -25.80 20.22
C GLY A 17 18.08 -25.27 19.53
N ASP A 18 18.57 -25.93 18.47
CA ASP A 18 19.69 -25.39 17.68
C ASP A 18 19.30 -24.09 16.97
N VAL A 19 20.26 -23.18 16.80
CA VAL A 19 20.00 -21.87 16.21
C VAL A 19 20.30 -21.86 14.70
N VAL A 20 19.37 -21.30 13.94
CA VAL A 20 19.52 -20.98 12.51
C VAL A 20 19.56 -19.46 12.35
N ALA A 21 20.67 -18.95 11.82
CA ALA A 21 20.81 -17.54 11.46
C ALA A 21 20.27 -17.28 10.05
N VAL A 22 19.50 -16.20 9.87
CA VAL A 22 18.85 -15.85 8.60
C VAL A 22 19.18 -14.40 8.25
N MET A 23 20.11 -14.21 7.31
CA MET A 23 20.51 -12.90 6.77
C MET A 23 20.03 -12.77 5.33
N LEU A 24 18.75 -12.46 5.18
CA LEU A 24 18.07 -12.37 3.88
C LEU A 24 17.32 -11.04 3.75
N PRO A 25 17.27 -10.44 2.55
CA PRO A 25 16.34 -9.36 2.28
C PRO A 25 14.90 -9.88 2.28
N ASN A 26 13.92 -9.01 2.06
CA ASN A 26 12.56 -9.48 1.81
C ASN A 26 12.53 -10.26 0.48
N CYS A 27 12.33 -11.57 0.59
CA CYS A 27 12.19 -12.46 -0.56
C CYS A 27 11.22 -13.61 -0.21
N PRO A 28 10.68 -14.32 -1.22
CA PRO A 28 9.77 -15.45 -1.01
C PRO A 28 10.37 -16.60 -0.18
N GLU A 29 11.69 -16.79 -0.23
CA GLU A 29 12.39 -17.85 0.51
C GLU A 29 12.51 -17.54 2.01
N PHE A 30 12.41 -16.27 2.42
CA PHE A 30 12.49 -15.87 3.82
C PHE A 30 11.49 -16.64 4.71
N PRO A 31 10.17 -16.63 4.45
CA PRO A 31 9.21 -17.44 5.23
C PRO A 31 9.48 -18.94 5.13
N VAL A 32 9.98 -19.43 3.99
CA VAL A 32 10.28 -20.85 3.82
C VAL A 32 11.36 -21.30 4.78
N VAL A 33 12.44 -20.52 4.88
CA VAL A 33 13.58 -20.75 5.76
C VAL A 33 13.17 -20.56 7.22
N ALA A 34 12.56 -19.42 7.55
CA ALA A 34 12.18 -19.09 8.92
C ALA A 34 11.20 -20.11 9.50
N PHE A 35 10.10 -20.39 8.79
CA PHE A 35 9.09 -21.33 9.29
C PHE A 35 9.54 -22.79 9.18
N GLY A 36 10.37 -23.14 8.18
CA GLY A 36 10.98 -24.46 8.10
C GLY A 36 11.93 -24.72 9.28
N ALA A 37 12.73 -23.74 9.69
CA ALA A 37 13.55 -23.84 10.89
C ALA A 37 12.70 -24.01 12.16
N LEU A 38 11.64 -23.21 12.33
CA LEU A 38 10.70 -23.39 13.44
C LEU A 38 10.03 -24.77 13.41
N GLN A 39 9.66 -25.29 12.23
CA GLN A 39 9.05 -26.60 12.08
C GLN A 39 10.02 -27.71 12.49
N ALA A 40 11.31 -27.57 12.17
CA ALA A 40 12.38 -28.45 12.65
C ALA A 40 12.65 -28.33 14.18
N GLY A 41 12.04 -27.36 14.86
CA GLY A 41 12.24 -27.11 16.29
C GLY A 41 13.46 -26.24 16.59
N CYS A 42 14.06 -25.64 15.56
CA CYS A 42 15.18 -24.74 15.70
C CYS A 42 14.71 -23.34 16.13
N VAL A 43 15.61 -22.58 16.76
CA VAL A 43 15.42 -21.17 17.08
C VAL A 43 15.98 -20.33 15.93
N VAL A 44 15.28 -19.26 15.55
CA VAL A 44 15.67 -18.43 14.40
C VAL A 44 16.19 -17.07 14.83
N THR A 45 17.44 -16.75 14.52
CA THR A 45 17.93 -15.36 14.64
C THR A 45 17.91 -14.67 13.28
N THR A 46 17.27 -13.52 13.20
CA THR A 46 17.18 -12.74 11.96
C THR A 46 18.23 -11.64 11.95
N ILE A 47 18.93 -11.50 10.83
CA ILE A 47 20.09 -10.61 10.68
C ILE A 47 19.82 -9.65 9.53
N ASN A 48 20.14 -8.38 9.74
CA ASN A 48 19.99 -7.37 8.71
C ASN A 48 21.04 -7.57 7.60
N PRO A 49 20.65 -7.75 6.32
CA PRO A 49 21.58 -7.94 5.20
C PRO A 49 22.57 -6.80 4.96
N ILE A 50 22.32 -5.61 5.51
CA ILE A 50 23.23 -4.46 5.36
C ILE A 50 24.34 -4.46 6.42
N TYR A 51 24.23 -5.29 7.45
CA TYR A 51 25.25 -5.42 8.48
C TYR A 51 26.60 -5.79 7.89
N LYS A 52 27.64 -5.26 8.53
CA LYS A 52 29.03 -5.53 8.23
C LYS A 52 29.57 -6.56 9.20
N GLU A 53 30.81 -6.93 8.96
CA GLU A 53 31.53 -7.99 9.66
C GLU A 53 31.42 -7.88 11.18
N LEU A 54 31.62 -6.68 11.75
CA LEU A 54 31.55 -6.46 13.19
C LEU A 54 30.17 -6.80 13.78
N GLU A 55 29.09 -6.34 13.13
CA GLU A 55 27.74 -6.58 13.62
C GLU A 55 27.34 -8.06 13.46
N VAL A 56 27.76 -8.69 12.36
CA VAL A 56 27.55 -10.13 12.15
C VAL A 56 28.31 -10.94 13.20
N THR A 57 29.60 -10.66 13.44
CA THR A 57 30.42 -11.32 14.48
C THR A 57 29.75 -11.20 15.84
N HIS A 58 29.30 -10.01 16.23
CA HIS A 58 28.64 -9.79 17.51
C HIS A 58 27.37 -10.65 17.66
N GLN A 59 26.49 -10.63 16.65
CA GLN A 59 25.23 -11.35 16.69
C GLN A 59 25.43 -12.88 16.70
N VAL A 60 26.33 -13.42 15.87
CA VAL A 60 26.61 -14.86 15.85
C VAL A 60 27.38 -15.33 17.08
N SER A 61 28.24 -14.50 17.67
CA SER A 61 28.89 -14.81 18.96
C SER A 61 27.89 -14.93 20.10
N THR A 62 26.80 -14.15 20.04
CA THR A 62 25.74 -14.17 21.04
C THR A 62 24.80 -15.37 20.86
N THR A 63 24.56 -15.78 19.61
CA THR A 63 23.50 -16.74 19.27
C THR A 63 23.99 -18.14 18.91
N GLY A 64 25.28 -18.31 18.57
CA GLY A 64 25.89 -19.61 18.27
C GLY A 64 25.15 -20.43 17.19
N PRO A 65 24.87 -19.87 15.99
CA PRO A 65 24.14 -20.60 14.96
C PRO A 65 24.90 -21.83 14.45
N LYS A 66 24.20 -22.93 14.20
CA LYS A 66 24.78 -24.12 13.51
C LYS A 66 24.61 -24.06 12.00
N VAL A 67 23.60 -23.33 11.54
CA VAL A 67 23.36 -23.05 10.13
C VAL A 67 23.16 -21.56 9.95
N PHE A 68 23.76 -21.01 8.90
CA PHE A 68 23.62 -19.62 8.51
C PHE A 68 23.08 -19.56 7.07
N VAL A 69 21.89 -18.99 6.89
CA VAL A 69 21.24 -18.83 5.59
C VAL A 69 21.42 -17.41 5.08
N THR A 70 21.94 -17.24 3.87
CA THR A 70 22.22 -15.93 3.29
C THR A 70 22.09 -15.90 1.76
N ILE A 71 22.45 -14.79 1.13
CA ILE A 71 22.51 -14.59 -0.32
C ILE A 71 23.97 -14.38 -0.77
N PRO A 72 24.33 -14.63 -2.05
CA PRO A 72 25.71 -14.51 -2.52
C PRO A 72 26.37 -13.16 -2.19
N PRO A 73 25.71 -11.99 -2.34
CA PRO A 73 26.31 -10.71 -1.99
C PRO A 73 26.72 -10.53 -0.52
N CYS A 74 26.15 -11.33 0.38
CA CYS A 74 26.44 -11.27 1.82
C CYS A 74 27.46 -12.34 2.25
N TYR A 75 27.78 -13.31 1.38
CA TYR A 75 28.56 -14.51 1.74
C TYR A 75 29.91 -14.18 2.40
N GLU A 76 30.70 -13.29 1.80
CA GLU A 76 32.02 -12.93 2.35
C GLU A 76 31.92 -12.31 3.75
N THR A 77 30.90 -11.49 3.98
CA THR A 77 30.67 -10.86 5.29
C THR A 77 30.29 -11.91 6.33
N VAL A 78 29.49 -12.91 5.93
CA VAL A 78 29.10 -14.03 6.79
C VAL A 78 30.30 -14.90 7.15
N VAL A 79 31.12 -15.27 6.17
CA VAL A 79 32.33 -16.09 6.40
C VAL A 79 33.27 -15.40 7.40
N LYS A 80 33.60 -14.12 7.17
CA LYS A 80 34.46 -13.35 8.08
C LYS A 80 33.81 -13.22 9.47
N GLY A 81 32.51 -12.95 9.49
CA GLY A 81 31.72 -12.85 10.71
C GLY A 81 31.82 -14.09 11.60
N LEU A 82 31.61 -15.27 11.00
CA LEU A 82 31.71 -16.58 11.65
C LEU A 82 33.15 -16.92 12.08
N GLN A 83 34.14 -16.65 11.22
CA GLN A 83 35.56 -16.87 11.53
C GLN A 83 36.02 -16.06 12.75
N ASN A 84 35.69 -14.76 12.79
CA ASN A 84 36.03 -13.89 13.91
C ASN A 84 35.35 -14.34 15.22
N ALA A 85 34.09 -14.80 15.11
CA ALA A 85 33.33 -15.32 16.24
C ALA A 85 33.77 -16.74 16.66
N LYS A 86 34.62 -17.41 15.85
CA LYS A 86 35.03 -18.81 16.01
C LYS A 86 33.83 -19.76 16.06
N ILE A 87 32.81 -19.49 15.24
CA ILE A 87 31.61 -20.32 15.10
C ILE A 87 31.72 -21.16 13.84
N ASP A 88 31.64 -22.48 13.99
CA ASP A 88 31.59 -23.44 12.89
C ASP A 88 30.13 -23.68 12.47
N ALA A 89 29.61 -22.79 11.60
CA ALA A 89 28.26 -22.89 11.05
C ALA A 89 28.30 -23.30 9.57
N LYS A 90 27.39 -24.21 9.18
CA LYS A 90 27.17 -24.52 7.76
C LYS A 90 26.48 -23.35 7.07
N ILE A 91 27.03 -22.87 5.95
CA ILE A 91 26.46 -21.73 5.22
C ILE A 91 25.58 -22.24 4.08
N VAL A 92 24.32 -21.84 4.09
CA VAL A 92 23.35 -22.07 3.02
C VAL A 92 23.17 -20.77 2.24
N VAL A 93 23.23 -20.84 0.91
CA VAL A 93 23.07 -19.68 0.03
C VAL A 93 21.81 -19.82 -0.82
N ILE A 94 20.91 -18.83 -0.74
CA ILE A 94 19.78 -18.65 -1.66
C ILE A 94 20.28 -17.93 -2.89
N ASP A 95 20.20 -18.61 -4.02
CA ASP A 95 20.87 -18.22 -5.25
C ASP A 95 20.03 -18.51 -6.49
N ASN A 96 20.57 -18.13 -7.65
CA ASN A 96 20.08 -18.61 -8.92
C ASN A 96 20.66 -20.01 -9.16
N PRO A 97 19.85 -21.08 -9.33
CA PRO A 97 20.34 -22.43 -9.58
C PRO A 97 21.29 -22.56 -10.79
N ALA A 98 21.20 -21.64 -11.75
CA ALA A 98 22.07 -21.61 -12.93
C ALA A 98 23.45 -20.94 -12.68
N ALA A 99 23.65 -20.28 -11.53
CA ALA A 99 24.88 -19.59 -11.19
C ALA A 99 25.80 -20.47 -10.31
N PRO A 100 27.13 -20.27 -10.36
CA PRO A 100 28.03 -20.90 -9.40
C PRO A 100 27.78 -20.38 -7.99
N VAL A 101 27.91 -21.26 -7.00
CA VAL A 101 27.91 -20.89 -5.57
C VAL A 101 29.35 -20.78 -5.07
N PRO A 102 29.61 -19.94 -4.05
CA PRO A 102 30.93 -19.90 -3.42
C PRO A 102 31.38 -21.28 -2.92
N GLU A 103 32.69 -21.53 -2.94
CA GLU A 103 33.26 -22.77 -2.41
C GLU A 103 32.93 -22.94 -0.92
N GLY A 104 32.50 -24.16 -0.54
CA GLY A 104 32.05 -24.49 0.82
C GLY A 104 30.61 -24.09 1.15
N ALA A 105 29.92 -23.36 0.27
CA ALA A 105 28.50 -23.05 0.44
C ALA A 105 27.60 -24.23 0.05
N ILE A 106 26.51 -24.41 0.80
CA ILE A 106 25.43 -25.35 0.48
C ILE A 106 24.36 -24.58 -0.31
N ARG A 107 23.93 -25.11 -1.45
CA ARG A 107 22.89 -24.48 -2.25
C ARG A 107 21.52 -24.64 -1.61
N TYR A 108 20.71 -23.58 -1.58
CA TYR A 108 19.36 -23.63 -1.01
C TYR A 108 18.46 -24.68 -1.70
N SER A 109 18.52 -24.78 -3.03
CA SER A 109 17.71 -25.75 -3.78
C SER A 109 18.02 -27.21 -3.41
N GLU A 110 19.26 -27.52 -3.02
CA GLU A 110 19.67 -28.87 -2.57
C GLU A 110 19.05 -29.30 -1.23
N ILE A 111 18.53 -28.35 -0.46
CA ILE A 111 17.96 -28.62 0.86
C ILE A 111 16.48 -28.25 0.96
N SER A 112 15.99 -27.35 0.13
CA SER A 112 14.58 -26.91 0.18
C SER A 112 13.74 -27.40 -1.00
N GLU A 113 14.35 -27.78 -2.12
CA GLU A 113 13.64 -28.15 -3.35
C GLU A 113 13.91 -29.60 -3.78
N SER A 114 15.02 -30.20 -3.34
CA SER A 114 15.31 -31.61 -3.57
C SER A 114 15.00 -32.49 -2.34
N GLY A 115 13.96 -33.32 -2.50
CA GLY A 115 13.55 -34.32 -1.52
C GLY A 115 12.09 -34.19 -1.10
N GLU A 116 11.69 -35.07 -0.18
CA GLU A 116 10.33 -35.14 0.36
C GLU A 116 10.29 -34.67 1.81
N ALA A 117 9.13 -34.16 2.22
CA ALA A 117 8.89 -33.80 3.61
C ALA A 117 8.67 -35.08 4.44
N ASP A 118 9.41 -35.22 5.54
CA ASP A 118 9.19 -36.28 6.51
C ASP A 118 8.34 -35.76 7.67
N TYR A 119 7.02 -35.85 7.53
CA TYR A 119 6.08 -35.40 8.57
C TYR A 119 6.17 -36.28 9.83
N ASP A 120 6.46 -37.58 9.72
CA ASP A 120 6.62 -38.47 10.88
C ASP A 120 7.78 -38.05 11.78
N LEU A 121 8.84 -37.47 11.21
CA LEU A 121 9.94 -36.86 11.95
C LEU A 121 9.56 -35.50 12.54
N LEU A 122 8.89 -34.65 11.75
CA LEU A 122 8.60 -33.27 12.12
C LEU A 122 7.49 -33.15 13.16
N ASP A 123 6.47 -34.01 13.09
CA ASP A 123 5.32 -34.01 14.01
C ASP A 123 5.71 -34.46 15.43
N LYS A 124 6.85 -35.16 15.57
CA LYS A 124 7.44 -35.52 16.87
C LYS A 124 8.18 -34.37 17.55
N VAL A 125 8.35 -33.23 16.87
CA VAL A 125 9.03 -32.07 17.45
C VAL A 125 8.06 -31.31 18.36
N GLU A 126 8.20 -31.51 19.66
CA GLU A 126 7.46 -30.76 20.66
C GLU A 126 7.89 -29.29 20.70
N LYS A 127 6.93 -28.38 20.83
CA LYS A 127 7.13 -26.94 20.99
C LYS A 127 6.19 -26.44 22.09
N LYS A 128 6.73 -25.81 23.12
CA LYS A 128 5.98 -25.21 24.22
C LYS A 128 5.83 -23.70 23.99
N LYS A 129 4.83 -23.09 24.63
CA LYS A 129 4.57 -21.65 24.50
C LYS A 129 5.77 -20.81 24.96
N ASP A 130 6.48 -21.25 25.98
CA ASP A 130 7.61 -20.49 26.54
C ASP A 130 8.94 -20.77 25.81
N ASP A 131 8.95 -21.70 24.86
CA ASP A 131 10.15 -21.94 24.05
C ASP A 131 10.40 -20.74 23.14
N VAL A 132 11.67 -20.36 23.01
CA VAL A 132 12.12 -19.27 22.14
C VAL A 132 11.96 -19.69 20.68
N ALA A 133 11.24 -18.89 19.89
CA ALA A 133 11.06 -19.10 18.46
C ALA A 133 12.01 -18.22 17.65
N PHE A 134 12.10 -16.93 17.99
CA PHE A 134 12.98 -15.99 17.32
C PHE A 134 13.88 -15.22 18.27
N ILE A 135 15.06 -14.83 17.77
CA ILE A 135 15.99 -13.91 18.44
C ILE A 135 16.36 -12.78 17.46
N PRO A 136 15.46 -11.84 17.14
CA PRO A 136 15.81 -10.61 16.42
C PRO A 136 16.68 -9.71 17.29
N PHE A 137 17.48 -8.84 16.66
CA PHE A 137 18.33 -7.89 17.37
C PHE A 137 17.75 -6.48 17.33
N SER A 138 17.71 -5.82 18.48
CA SER A 138 17.28 -4.42 18.61
C SER A 138 18.50 -3.49 18.66
N SER A 139 18.48 -2.43 17.87
CA SER A 139 19.57 -1.45 17.74
C SER A 139 19.55 -0.39 18.85
N GLY A 140 19.50 -0.80 20.12
CA GLY A 140 19.34 0.10 21.27
C GLY A 140 20.15 1.42 21.20
N THR A 141 19.65 2.49 21.82
CA THR A 141 20.07 3.89 21.58
C THR A 141 21.53 4.24 21.93
N THR A 142 22.31 3.35 22.55
CA THR A 142 23.65 3.66 23.07
C THR A 142 24.66 2.50 23.04
N GLY A 143 24.46 1.45 22.23
CA GLY A 143 25.40 0.32 22.18
C GLY A 143 25.18 -0.69 21.05
N LEU A 144 25.96 -1.77 21.06
CA LEU A 144 25.79 -2.86 20.10
C LEU A 144 24.39 -3.50 20.20
N PRO A 145 23.83 -4.00 19.09
CA PRO A 145 22.49 -4.56 19.09
C PRO A 145 22.35 -5.74 20.07
N LYS A 146 21.16 -5.88 20.69
CA LYS A 146 20.90 -6.93 21.70
C LYS A 146 19.86 -7.91 21.18
N GLY A 147 20.12 -9.21 21.38
CA GLY A 147 19.17 -10.27 21.06
C GLY A 147 17.94 -10.21 21.96
N VAL A 148 16.76 -10.24 21.35
CA VAL A 148 15.47 -10.23 22.05
C VAL A 148 14.83 -11.59 21.86
N GLU A 149 14.65 -12.34 22.94
CA GLU A 149 13.98 -13.65 22.87
C GLU A 149 12.47 -13.47 22.70
N ILE A 150 11.94 -13.99 21.58
CA ILE A 150 10.52 -13.99 21.26
C ILE A 150 10.04 -15.43 21.30
N THR A 151 9.16 -15.73 22.25
CA THR A 151 8.61 -17.07 22.45
C THR A 151 7.46 -17.39 21.47
N TYR A 152 7.13 -18.67 21.32
CA TYR A 152 5.91 -19.07 20.59
C TYR A 152 4.65 -18.45 21.20
N GLY A 153 4.58 -18.30 22.52
CA GLY A 153 3.49 -17.64 23.23
C GLY A 153 3.34 -16.17 22.84
N ASN A 154 4.46 -15.43 22.71
CA ASN A 154 4.44 -14.05 22.22
C ASN A 154 3.93 -13.97 20.78
N LEU A 155 4.37 -14.87 19.90
CA LEU A 155 3.91 -14.93 18.51
C LEU A 155 2.41 -15.23 18.42
N LEU A 156 1.93 -16.23 19.17
CA LEU A 156 0.51 -16.59 19.19
C LEU A 156 -0.35 -15.43 19.68
N ALA A 157 0.09 -14.69 20.70
CA ALA A 157 -0.60 -13.50 21.17
C ALA A 157 -0.65 -12.40 20.09
N ALA A 158 0.46 -12.13 19.42
CA ALA A 158 0.52 -11.14 18.35
C ALA A 158 -0.36 -11.53 17.15
N VAL A 159 -0.35 -12.81 16.76
CA VAL A 159 -1.23 -13.34 15.71
C VAL A 159 -2.69 -13.22 16.15
N ALA A 160 -3.05 -13.57 17.38
CA ALA A 160 -4.42 -13.43 17.87
C ALA A 160 -4.93 -11.97 17.80
N ILE A 161 -4.08 -10.99 18.11
CA ILE A 161 -4.40 -9.56 17.94
C ILE A 161 -4.65 -9.25 16.46
N MET A 162 -3.78 -9.71 15.56
CA MET A 162 -3.91 -9.52 14.11
C MET A 162 -5.10 -10.29 13.50
N GLN A 163 -5.59 -11.33 14.18
CA GLN A 163 -6.78 -12.06 13.74
C GLN A 163 -8.08 -11.37 14.15
N ASN A 164 -8.04 -10.45 15.12
CA ASN A 164 -9.22 -9.75 15.61
C ASN A 164 -9.63 -8.60 14.67
N GLU A 165 -10.82 -8.69 14.09
CA GLU A 165 -11.36 -7.71 13.14
C GLU A 165 -11.54 -6.30 13.72
N LYS A 166 -11.65 -6.16 15.05
CA LYS A 166 -11.73 -4.83 15.70
C LYS A 166 -10.39 -4.10 15.73
N ASN A 167 -9.29 -4.85 15.72
CA ASN A 167 -7.94 -4.33 15.93
C ASN A 167 -7.05 -4.46 14.69
N SER A 168 -7.52 -5.17 13.66
CA SER A 168 -6.73 -5.49 12.48
C SER A 168 -7.55 -5.31 11.20
N TYR A 169 -6.90 -4.71 10.20
CA TYR A 169 -7.47 -4.37 8.91
C TYR A 169 -7.50 -5.47 7.82
N PRO A 170 -6.58 -6.46 7.79
CA PRO A 170 -6.65 -7.54 6.81
C PRO A 170 -7.85 -8.44 7.06
N LYS A 171 -8.60 -8.69 5.99
CA LYS A 171 -9.72 -9.63 6.00
C LYS A 171 -9.20 -11.02 5.65
N LEU A 172 -9.83 -12.05 6.21
CA LEU A 172 -9.54 -13.44 5.86
C LEU A 172 -9.86 -13.65 4.37
N THR A 173 -8.95 -14.27 3.62
CA THR A 173 -9.19 -14.60 2.21
C THR A 173 -10.35 -15.57 2.10
N GLN A 174 -11.30 -15.29 1.20
CA GLN A 174 -12.50 -16.09 0.98
C GLN A 174 -12.94 -15.97 -0.48
N GLY A 175 -13.23 -17.09 -1.13
CA GLY A 175 -13.66 -17.11 -2.53
C GLY A 175 -12.64 -16.44 -3.44
N ASP A 176 -13.07 -15.38 -4.12
CA ASP A 176 -12.26 -14.55 -5.02
C ASP A 176 -11.61 -13.33 -4.32
N PHE A 177 -11.89 -13.12 -3.03
CA PHE A 177 -11.32 -12.02 -2.27
C PHE A 177 -9.99 -12.39 -1.62
N GLN A 178 -8.96 -11.59 -1.92
CA GLN A 178 -7.65 -11.66 -1.27
C GLN A 178 -7.06 -10.25 -1.09
N ASP A 179 -6.66 -9.93 0.14
CA ASP A 179 -5.93 -8.68 0.40
C ASP A 179 -4.51 -8.73 -0.16
N VAL A 180 -4.03 -7.61 -0.70
CA VAL A 180 -2.73 -7.47 -1.35
C VAL A 180 -1.87 -6.46 -0.59
N VAL A 181 -0.68 -6.88 -0.14
CA VAL A 181 0.18 -6.12 0.76
C VAL A 181 1.61 -6.01 0.22
N PRO A 182 2.06 -4.79 -0.14
CA PRO A 182 3.46 -4.53 -0.46
C PRO A 182 4.33 -4.63 0.79
N CYS A 183 5.17 -5.66 0.85
CA CYS A 183 6.04 -5.95 1.98
C CYS A 183 7.37 -5.20 1.84
N ILE A 184 7.34 -3.92 2.20
CA ILE A 184 8.54 -3.07 2.25
C ILE A 184 9.20 -3.04 3.64
N LEU A 185 8.43 -3.38 4.67
CA LEU A 185 8.94 -3.51 6.03
C LEU A 185 9.88 -4.73 6.10
N PRO A 186 11.11 -4.59 6.62
CA PRO A 186 12.07 -5.68 6.56
C PRO A 186 11.66 -6.89 7.41
N PHE A 187 11.63 -8.08 6.82
CA PHE A 187 11.26 -9.33 7.48
C PHE A 187 12.25 -9.74 8.57
N PHE A 188 13.50 -9.28 8.51
CA PHE A 188 14.47 -9.51 9.59
C PHE A 188 14.18 -8.67 10.85
N HIS A 189 13.33 -7.64 10.75
CA HIS A 189 12.95 -6.78 11.87
C HIS A 189 11.55 -7.14 12.37
N ILE A 190 11.29 -7.01 13.68
CA ILE A 190 10.06 -7.52 14.30
C ILE A 190 8.77 -6.98 13.66
N TYR A 191 8.78 -5.70 13.22
CA TYR A 191 7.62 -5.11 12.54
C TYR A 191 7.33 -5.80 11.20
N GLY A 192 8.35 -6.06 10.37
CA GLY A 192 8.15 -6.79 9.12
C GLY A 192 7.88 -8.27 9.36
N LEU A 193 8.56 -8.90 10.31
CA LEU A 193 8.41 -10.31 10.64
C LEU A 193 6.99 -10.65 11.12
N VAL A 194 6.51 -9.95 12.15
CA VAL A 194 5.27 -10.31 12.83
C VAL A 194 4.07 -9.70 12.10
N ILE A 195 4.15 -8.42 11.74
CA ILE A 195 3.02 -7.73 11.12
C ILE A 195 3.01 -8.01 9.62
N ALA A 196 4.02 -7.59 8.86
CA ALA A 196 3.96 -7.67 7.40
C ALA A 196 3.98 -9.12 6.86
N LEU A 197 4.66 -10.05 7.54
CA LEU A 197 4.77 -11.44 7.13
C LEU A 197 3.79 -12.36 7.86
N ILE A 198 4.03 -12.69 9.13
CA ILE A 198 3.27 -13.73 9.86
C ILE A 198 1.78 -13.39 9.95
N GLY A 199 1.44 -12.18 10.39
CA GLY A 199 0.06 -11.76 10.61
C GLY A 199 -0.78 -11.76 9.34
N HIS A 200 -0.22 -11.27 8.22
CA HIS A 200 -0.92 -11.23 6.94
C HIS A 200 -0.97 -12.60 6.25
N LEU A 201 0.08 -13.42 6.35
CA LEU A 201 0.02 -14.81 5.86
C LEU A 201 -1.06 -15.60 6.59
N ALA A 202 -1.23 -15.40 7.89
CA ALA A 202 -2.30 -16.05 8.66
C ALA A 202 -3.72 -15.63 8.24
N LYS A 203 -3.88 -14.50 7.51
CA LYS A 203 -5.14 -14.09 6.86
C LYS A 203 -5.25 -14.54 5.40
N GLY A 204 -4.22 -15.19 4.86
CA GLY A 204 -4.16 -15.59 3.46
C GLY A 204 -3.92 -14.43 2.49
N CYS A 205 -3.35 -13.31 2.95
CA CYS A 205 -3.05 -12.17 2.09
C CYS A 205 -1.97 -12.50 1.04
N LYS A 206 -2.08 -11.89 -0.14
CA LYS A 206 -1.03 -11.88 -1.16
C LYS A 206 0.06 -10.88 -0.76
N LEU A 207 1.24 -11.39 -0.47
CA LEU A 207 2.39 -10.56 -0.09
C LEU A 207 3.28 -10.29 -1.30
N ILE A 208 3.55 -9.02 -1.58
CA ILE A 208 4.51 -8.61 -2.62
C ILE A 208 5.82 -8.28 -1.92
N SER A 209 6.82 -9.16 -1.98
CA SER A 209 8.12 -8.93 -1.33
C SER A 209 8.95 -7.91 -2.11
N LEU A 210 9.45 -6.87 -1.43
CA LEU A 210 10.40 -5.91 -2.01
C LEU A 210 11.74 -5.99 -1.26
N PRO A 211 12.83 -6.46 -1.91
CA PRO A 211 14.09 -6.73 -1.21
C PRO A 211 14.76 -5.47 -0.64
N LYS A 212 14.46 -4.31 -1.24
CA LYS A 212 14.90 -3.00 -0.78
C LYS A 212 13.91 -1.93 -1.21
N PHE A 213 13.95 -0.79 -0.52
CA PHE A 213 13.18 0.37 -0.92
C PHE A 213 13.80 1.09 -2.11
N SER A 214 12.94 1.43 -3.07
CA SER A 214 13.17 2.42 -4.11
C SER A 214 11.81 3.07 -4.39
N ALA A 215 11.78 4.40 -4.51
CA ALA A 215 10.54 5.12 -4.81
C ALA A 215 9.90 4.62 -6.11
N SER A 216 10.70 4.48 -7.18
CA SER A 216 10.21 4.01 -8.48
C SER A 216 9.66 2.59 -8.41
N LEU A 217 10.39 1.67 -7.76
CA LEU A 217 9.93 0.29 -7.59
C LEU A 217 8.64 0.21 -6.76
N TYR A 218 8.55 1.03 -5.71
CA TYR A 218 7.37 1.05 -4.86
C TYR A 218 6.15 1.56 -5.62
N LEU A 219 6.28 2.66 -6.36
CA LEU A 219 5.21 3.19 -7.22
C LEU A 219 4.77 2.18 -8.29
N ASP A 220 5.73 1.52 -8.95
CA ASP A 220 5.49 0.43 -9.89
C ASP A 220 4.65 -0.71 -9.27
N VAL A 221 4.91 -1.03 -7.99
CA VAL A 221 4.11 -2.03 -7.25
C VAL A 221 2.71 -1.52 -6.96
N LEU A 222 2.55 -0.24 -6.57
CA LEU A 222 1.22 0.35 -6.36
C LEU A 222 0.39 0.28 -7.65
N ASP A 223 1.00 0.58 -8.79
CA ASP A 223 0.34 0.54 -10.09
C ASP A 223 -0.01 -0.88 -10.55
N LYS A 224 0.94 -1.81 -10.49
CA LYS A 224 0.77 -3.16 -11.06
C LYS A 224 -0.02 -4.11 -10.15
N GLN A 225 0.15 -3.98 -8.83
CA GLN A 225 -0.44 -4.91 -7.87
C GLN A 225 -1.72 -4.37 -7.23
N LYS A 226 -2.00 -3.07 -7.38
CA LYS A 226 -3.20 -2.38 -6.87
C LYS A 226 -3.53 -2.82 -5.43
N PRO A 227 -2.62 -2.53 -4.48
CA PRO A 227 -2.69 -3.06 -3.14
C PRO A 227 -3.94 -2.59 -2.39
N THR A 228 -4.36 -3.38 -1.41
CA THR A 228 -5.52 -3.06 -0.59
C THR A 228 -5.16 -2.51 0.79
N LEU A 229 -3.94 -2.79 1.25
CA LEU A 229 -3.41 -2.34 2.54
C LEU A 229 -1.97 -1.89 2.36
N LEU A 230 -1.61 -0.77 3.00
CA LEU A 230 -0.23 -0.27 3.04
C LEU A 230 0.25 -0.24 4.48
N TYR A 231 1.33 -0.97 4.77
CA TYR A 231 2.04 -0.90 6.05
C TYR A 231 3.40 -0.27 5.82
N VAL A 232 3.62 0.88 6.44
CA VAL A 232 4.73 1.77 6.13
C VAL A 232 5.39 2.33 7.39
N VAL A 233 6.53 2.98 7.18
CA VAL A 233 7.25 3.80 8.15
C VAL A 233 7.19 5.27 7.72
N PRO A 234 7.47 6.25 8.61
CA PRO A 234 7.27 7.66 8.31
C PRO A 234 7.91 8.15 6.99
N PRO A 235 9.15 7.76 6.62
CA PRO A 235 9.73 8.18 5.34
C PRO A 235 8.89 7.79 4.11
N ILE A 236 8.24 6.62 4.15
CA ILE A 236 7.39 6.14 3.05
C ILE A 236 6.01 6.82 3.12
N ALA A 237 5.46 7.05 4.31
CA ALA A 237 4.22 7.81 4.47
C ALA A 237 4.36 9.24 3.92
N ILE A 238 5.46 9.91 4.21
CA ILE A 238 5.82 11.22 3.67
C ILE A 238 5.94 11.16 2.14
N LEU A 239 6.60 10.13 1.60
CA LEU A 239 6.67 9.91 0.15
C LEU A 239 5.27 9.82 -0.46
N LEU A 240 4.37 9.02 0.13
CA LEU A 240 3.00 8.85 -0.35
C LEU A 240 2.20 10.17 -0.37
N GLY A 241 2.43 11.06 0.60
CA GLY A 241 1.74 12.35 0.64
C GLY A 241 2.33 13.41 -0.30
N LYS A 242 3.67 13.42 -0.44
CA LYS A 242 4.38 14.59 -1.01
C LYS A 242 5.09 14.35 -2.32
N HIS A 243 5.35 13.09 -2.71
CA HIS A 243 6.07 12.82 -3.95
C HIS A 243 5.20 13.17 -5.17
N PRO A 244 5.76 13.86 -6.18
CA PRO A 244 5.00 14.35 -7.34
C PRO A 244 4.37 13.21 -8.14
N ASP A 245 5.08 12.09 -8.27
CA ASP A 245 4.59 10.93 -9.02
C ASP A 245 3.57 10.08 -8.26
N VAL A 246 3.29 10.39 -6.98
CA VAL A 246 2.20 9.72 -6.25
C VAL A 246 0.88 10.36 -6.66
N LYS A 247 -0.03 9.54 -7.20
CA LYS A 247 -1.33 9.95 -7.73
C LYS A 247 -2.48 9.28 -6.96
N ALA A 248 -3.70 9.77 -7.17
CA ALA A 248 -4.89 9.25 -6.51
C ALA A 248 -5.16 7.77 -6.85
N GLU A 249 -4.82 7.35 -8.08
CA GLU A 249 -4.99 5.99 -8.60
C GLU A 249 -4.15 4.95 -7.86
N HIS A 250 -3.10 5.38 -7.15
CA HIS A 250 -2.32 4.49 -6.28
C HIS A 250 -3.08 4.08 -5.02
N PHE A 251 -4.13 4.83 -4.65
CA PHE A 251 -4.94 4.60 -3.45
C PHE A 251 -6.32 4.03 -3.73
N GLU A 252 -6.71 3.87 -5.00
CA GLU A 252 -8.08 3.48 -5.40
C GLU A 252 -8.59 2.20 -4.71
N ARG A 253 -7.72 1.22 -4.49
CA ARG A 253 -8.03 -0.03 -3.77
C ARG A 253 -7.58 -0.04 -2.32
N VAL A 254 -6.79 0.94 -1.90
CA VAL A 254 -6.20 1.01 -0.57
C VAL A 254 -7.29 1.42 0.42
N ARG A 255 -7.62 0.52 1.33
CA ARG A 255 -8.61 0.79 2.39
C ARG A 255 -7.97 1.43 3.62
N ASN A 256 -6.72 1.06 3.91
CA ASN A 256 -6.00 1.52 5.10
C ASN A 256 -4.52 1.73 4.80
N VAL A 257 -3.97 2.82 5.36
CA VAL A 257 -2.53 3.10 5.43
C VAL A 257 -2.13 3.12 6.90
N ILE A 258 -1.26 2.19 7.28
CA ILE A 258 -0.79 2.03 8.66
C ILE A 258 0.67 2.49 8.70
N CYS A 259 0.95 3.53 9.48
CA CYS A 259 2.31 3.99 9.74
C CYS A 259 2.73 3.61 11.16
N GLY A 260 3.92 3.05 11.32
CA GLY A 260 4.46 2.63 12.61
C GLY A 260 5.96 2.79 12.73
N ALA A 261 6.53 2.25 13.82
CA ALA A 261 7.95 2.31 14.22
C ALA A 261 8.47 3.67 14.71
N ALA A 262 7.93 4.80 14.22
CA ALA A 262 8.28 6.13 14.69
C ALA A 262 7.09 7.11 14.55
N PRO A 263 7.10 8.25 15.26
CA PRO A 263 6.07 9.27 15.13
C PRO A 263 5.94 9.80 13.69
N LEU A 264 4.71 10.13 13.30
CA LEU A 264 4.37 10.79 12.04
C LEU A 264 3.63 12.10 12.36
N ALA A 265 3.97 13.19 11.69
CA ALA A 265 3.32 14.48 11.92
C ALA A 265 1.91 14.51 11.31
N ASP A 266 1.01 15.25 11.95
CA ASP A 266 -0.37 15.42 11.48
C ASP A 266 -0.44 16.00 10.05
N SER A 267 0.47 16.93 9.71
CA SER A 267 0.56 17.50 8.36
C SER A 267 0.93 16.47 7.28
N ASP A 268 1.70 15.43 7.63
CA ASP A 268 2.04 14.34 6.71
C ASP A 268 0.85 13.41 6.48
N VAL A 269 0.04 13.17 7.53
CA VAL A 269 -1.23 12.43 7.40
C VAL A 269 -2.18 13.17 6.47
N HIS A 270 -2.33 14.48 6.66
CA HIS A 270 -3.15 15.32 5.80
C HIS A 270 -2.70 15.29 4.34
N ALA A 271 -1.39 15.33 4.07
CA ALA A 271 -0.86 15.26 2.71
C ALA A 271 -1.23 13.94 2.00
N ILE A 272 -1.19 12.80 2.70
CA ILE A 272 -1.65 11.51 2.15
C ILE A 272 -3.15 11.58 1.87
N LEU A 273 -3.93 12.03 2.86
CA LEU A 273 -5.38 12.12 2.71
C LEU A 273 -5.77 13.03 1.54
N GLU A 274 -5.07 14.14 1.30
CA GLU A 274 -5.30 15.01 0.14
C GLU A 274 -5.03 14.32 -1.20
N LYS A 275 -4.00 13.48 -1.28
CA LYS A 275 -3.73 12.63 -2.46
C LYS A 275 -4.83 11.61 -2.70
N CYS A 276 -5.50 11.15 -1.64
CA CYS A 276 -6.62 10.22 -1.73
C CYS A 276 -7.95 10.88 -2.19
N LYS A 277 -7.99 12.18 -2.56
CA LYS A 277 -9.25 12.93 -2.75
C LYS A 277 -9.57 13.29 -4.21
N GLN A 278 -10.37 12.43 -4.84
CA GLN A 278 -11.69 12.73 -5.41
C GLN A 278 -12.28 11.37 -5.81
N GLY A 279 -13.40 10.97 -5.22
CA GLY A 279 -14.01 9.65 -5.48
C GLY A 279 -15.52 9.77 -5.63
N GLU A 280 -16.14 8.75 -6.24
CA GLU A 280 -17.60 8.66 -6.26
C GLU A 280 -18.11 8.40 -4.83
N LEU A 281 -19.08 9.20 -4.40
CA LEU A 281 -19.73 9.01 -3.11
C LEU A 281 -20.68 7.82 -3.17
N TYR A 282 -20.45 6.84 -2.30
CA TYR A 282 -21.33 5.69 -2.08
C TYR A 282 -21.99 5.78 -0.70
N VAL A 283 -23.31 5.56 -0.65
CA VAL A 283 -24.09 5.70 0.59
C VAL A 283 -24.86 4.41 0.87
N LYS A 284 -24.80 3.93 2.12
CA LYS A 284 -25.62 2.82 2.61
C LYS A 284 -26.37 3.29 3.84
N SER A 285 -27.70 3.25 3.78
CA SER A 285 -28.59 3.76 4.82
C SER A 285 -29.95 3.07 4.68
N PRO A 286 -30.72 2.90 5.77
CA PRO A 286 -32.13 2.50 5.70
C PRO A 286 -33.01 3.41 4.84
N THR A 287 -32.53 4.63 4.54
CA THR A 287 -33.23 5.60 3.67
C THR A 287 -33.01 5.38 2.18
N ILE A 288 -32.09 4.47 1.79
CA ILE A 288 -31.86 4.14 0.38
C ILE A 288 -33.07 3.39 -0.19
N MET A 289 -33.45 3.73 -1.42
CA MET A 289 -34.58 3.10 -2.12
C MET A 289 -34.44 1.57 -2.21
N LYS A 290 -35.57 0.86 -2.22
CA LYS A 290 -35.58 -0.59 -2.48
C LYS A 290 -35.13 -0.93 -3.92
N GLY A 291 -35.39 -0.03 -4.86
CA GLY A 291 -35.06 -0.17 -6.28
C GLY A 291 -35.98 0.66 -7.17
N TYR A 292 -35.70 0.70 -8.47
CA TYR A 292 -36.54 1.38 -9.45
C TYR A 292 -37.74 0.51 -9.85
N HIS A 293 -38.93 1.11 -9.89
CA HIS A 293 -40.16 0.41 -10.23
C HIS A 293 -40.10 -0.19 -11.65
N LYS A 294 -40.29 -1.50 -11.75
CA LYS A 294 -40.24 -2.28 -13.02
C LYS A 294 -38.94 -2.06 -13.82
N ASN A 295 -37.84 -1.72 -13.14
CA ASN A 295 -36.55 -1.49 -13.79
C ASN A 295 -35.41 -2.12 -12.98
N GLU A 296 -35.32 -3.45 -13.06
CA GLU A 296 -34.28 -4.24 -12.39
C GLU A 296 -32.88 -3.87 -12.88
N LYS A 297 -32.73 -3.56 -14.17
CA LYS A 297 -31.46 -3.15 -14.76
C LYS A 297 -30.93 -1.87 -14.09
N ALA A 298 -31.73 -0.81 -14.04
CA ALA A 298 -31.33 0.43 -13.38
C ALA A 298 -31.07 0.24 -11.88
N THR A 299 -31.80 -0.68 -11.23
CA THR A 299 -31.60 -1.01 -9.81
C THR A 299 -30.22 -1.64 -9.58
N LYS A 300 -29.88 -2.66 -10.38
CA LYS A 300 -28.56 -3.31 -10.33
C LYS A 300 -27.43 -2.35 -10.68
N GLU A 301 -27.62 -1.49 -11.68
CA GLU A 301 -26.60 -0.52 -12.10
C GLU A 301 -26.30 0.53 -11.01
N SER A 302 -27.31 0.91 -10.22
CA SER A 302 -27.21 1.98 -9.22
C SER A 302 -26.77 1.49 -7.83
N LEU A 303 -26.65 0.18 -7.64
CA LEU A 303 -26.16 -0.43 -6.41
C LEU A 303 -24.81 -1.13 -6.65
N THR A 304 -24.01 -1.27 -5.60
CA THR A 304 -22.87 -2.19 -5.55
C THR A 304 -23.34 -3.57 -5.08
N ASP A 305 -22.53 -4.60 -5.31
CA ASP A 305 -22.86 -5.98 -4.90
C ASP A 305 -23.00 -6.12 -3.37
N ASP A 306 -22.30 -5.29 -2.60
CA ASP A 306 -22.39 -5.20 -1.14
C ASP A 306 -23.45 -4.19 -0.63
N GLY A 307 -24.28 -3.65 -1.53
CA GLY A 307 -25.51 -2.93 -1.22
C GLY A 307 -25.35 -1.43 -0.92
N TYR A 308 -24.29 -0.79 -1.41
CA TYR A 308 -24.17 0.68 -1.41
C TYR A 308 -24.85 1.29 -2.63
N PHE A 309 -25.48 2.44 -2.45
CA PHE A 309 -26.02 3.25 -3.54
C PHE A 309 -24.98 4.17 -4.12
N LYS A 310 -24.83 4.11 -5.45
CA LYS A 310 -23.93 4.96 -6.24
C LYS A 310 -24.60 6.30 -6.50
N THR A 311 -24.16 7.39 -5.85
CA THR A 311 -24.86 8.68 -5.98
C THR A 311 -24.61 9.35 -7.33
N GLY A 312 -23.51 8.99 -8.02
CA GLY A 312 -23.06 9.67 -9.22
C GLY A 312 -22.38 11.02 -8.95
N ASP A 313 -22.12 11.35 -7.68
CA ASP A 313 -21.46 12.59 -7.26
C ASP A 313 -20.02 12.32 -6.85
N LEU A 314 -19.09 13.17 -7.28
CA LEU A 314 -17.74 13.23 -6.74
C LEU A 314 -17.75 13.95 -5.41
N GLY A 315 -16.98 13.44 -4.48
CA GLY A 315 -16.73 14.11 -3.23
C GLY A 315 -15.45 13.66 -2.56
N TYR A 316 -15.20 14.26 -1.42
CA TYR A 316 -14.14 13.86 -0.53
C TYR A 316 -14.50 14.14 0.92
N TYR A 317 -13.95 13.35 1.83
CA TYR A 317 -14.09 13.58 3.26
C TYR A 317 -12.88 14.35 3.79
N LYS A 318 -13.11 15.40 4.58
CA LYS A 318 -12.06 16.03 5.39
C LYS A 318 -12.36 15.71 6.87
N PRO A 319 -11.37 15.18 7.63
CA PRO A 319 -11.49 15.06 9.08
C PRO A 319 -11.94 16.39 9.69
N GLU A 320 -12.73 16.32 10.76
CA GLU A 320 -13.26 17.45 11.55
C GLU A 320 -14.25 18.39 10.84
N THR A 321 -14.30 18.38 9.51
CA THR A 321 -15.09 19.34 8.71
C THR A 321 -16.18 18.67 7.87
N GLY A 322 -16.07 17.36 7.64
CA GLY A 322 -17.14 16.53 7.07
C GLY A 322 -16.95 16.18 5.59
N LEU A 323 -18.05 15.76 4.98
CA LEU A 323 -18.11 15.37 3.57
C LEU A 323 -18.36 16.58 2.67
N TYR A 324 -17.53 16.72 1.64
CA TYR A 324 -17.65 17.75 0.62
C TYR A 324 -18.04 17.10 -0.71
N ILE A 325 -19.17 17.51 -1.28
CA ILE A 325 -19.62 17.09 -2.61
C ILE A 325 -19.13 18.15 -3.60
N THR A 326 -18.37 17.73 -4.61
CA THR A 326 -17.72 18.65 -5.55
C THR A 326 -18.47 18.80 -6.85
N ASP A 327 -18.93 17.70 -7.47
CA ASP A 327 -19.65 17.75 -8.77
C ASP A 327 -20.31 16.41 -9.10
N ARG A 328 -20.98 16.29 -10.24
CA ARG A 328 -21.49 15.03 -10.80
C ARG A 328 -20.51 14.41 -11.79
N ILE A 329 -20.31 13.10 -11.69
CA ILE A 329 -19.42 12.32 -12.59
C ILE A 329 -19.77 12.55 -14.05
N LYS A 330 -21.06 12.51 -14.39
CA LYS A 330 -21.54 12.68 -15.78
C LYS A 330 -21.38 14.10 -16.31
N GLU A 331 -21.02 15.04 -15.46
CA GLU A 331 -20.92 16.47 -15.79
C GLU A 331 -19.45 16.93 -15.86
N LEU A 332 -18.49 16.06 -15.50
CA LEU A 332 -17.05 16.32 -15.59
C LEU A 332 -16.59 16.52 -17.05
N ILE A 333 -15.73 17.52 -17.23
CA ILE A 333 -15.13 17.88 -18.52
C ILE A 333 -13.81 17.11 -18.66
N LYS A 334 -13.62 16.42 -19.79
CA LYS A 334 -12.47 15.54 -20.02
C LYS A 334 -11.38 16.24 -20.83
N VAL A 335 -10.43 16.89 -20.14
CA VAL A 335 -9.33 17.64 -20.75
C VAL A 335 -8.05 16.80 -20.71
N LYS A 336 -7.58 16.30 -21.86
CA LYS A 336 -6.34 15.47 -21.98
C LYS A 336 -6.29 14.29 -21.00
N GLY A 337 -7.43 13.63 -20.76
CA GLY A 337 -7.55 12.53 -19.80
C GLY A 337 -7.71 12.95 -18.34
N MET A 338 -7.54 14.24 -18.04
CA MET A 338 -7.85 14.83 -16.73
C MET A 338 -9.34 15.16 -16.62
N GLN A 339 -9.89 15.07 -15.41
CA GLN A 339 -11.28 15.42 -15.13
C GLN A 339 -11.34 16.82 -14.49
N VAL A 340 -12.12 17.71 -15.09
CA VAL A 340 -12.36 19.08 -14.61
C VAL A 340 -13.81 19.19 -14.17
N ALA A 341 -14.03 19.64 -12.93
CA ALA A 341 -15.36 19.84 -12.36
C ALA A 341 -15.90 21.24 -12.77
N PRO A 342 -16.98 21.33 -13.57
CA PRO A 342 -17.62 22.61 -13.86
C PRO A 342 -17.95 23.44 -12.62
N ALA A 343 -18.47 22.82 -11.56
CA ALA A 343 -18.91 23.52 -10.36
C ALA A 343 -17.77 24.28 -9.65
N GLU A 344 -16.53 23.77 -9.72
CA GLU A 344 -15.34 24.44 -9.21
C GLU A 344 -15.10 25.76 -9.98
N LEU A 345 -15.10 25.69 -11.31
CA LEU A 345 -14.88 26.85 -12.18
C LEU A 345 -16.02 27.87 -12.05
N GLU A 346 -17.26 27.40 -11.97
CA GLU A 346 -18.44 28.24 -11.74
C GLU A 346 -18.38 28.96 -10.39
N SER A 347 -17.89 28.30 -9.35
CA SER A 347 -17.70 28.92 -8.03
C SER A 347 -16.63 30.01 -8.08
N ILE A 348 -15.52 29.78 -8.79
CA ILE A 348 -14.47 30.78 -8.96
C ILE A 348 -15.03 31.96 -9.76
N LEU A 349 -15.70 31.73 -10.89
CA LEU A 349 -16.33 32.78 -11.69
C LEU A 349 -17.32 33.62 -10.84
N ARG A 350 -18.19 32.98 -10.07
CA ARG A 350 -19.15 33.69 -9.19
C ARG A 350 -18.50 34.48 -8.06
N SER A 351 -17.25 34.17 -7.70
CA SER A 351 -16.48 34.98 -6.74
C SER A 351 -15.97 36.29 -7.33
N HIS A 352 -16.00 36.45 -8.65
CA HIS A 352 -15.62 37.70 -9.32
C HIS A 352 -16.65 38.81 -9.05
N PRO A 353 -16.25 40.04 -8.69
CA PRO A 353 -17.18 41.12 -8.33
C PRO A 353 -18.18 41.50 -9.44
N ALA A 354 -17.82 41.31 -10.71
CA ALA A 354 -18.67 41.63 -11.86
C ALA A 354 -19.57 40.48 -12.33
N VAL A 355 -19.44 39.27 -11.77
CA VAL A 355 -20.23 38.10 -12.18
C VAL A 355 -21.45 37.94 -11.26
N GLN A 356 -22.62 37.84 -11.87
CA GLN A 356 -23.87 37.53 -11.17
C GLN A 356 -24.06 36.02 -11.07
N ASP A 357 -23.86 35.33 -12.18
CA ASP A 357 -23.99 33.89 -12.26
C ASP A 357 -23.11 33.32 -13.39
N ALA A 358 -22.79 32.04 -13.28
CA ALA A 358 -21.96 31.34 -14.24
C ALA A 358 -22.34 29.87 -14.37
N ALA A 359 -22.23 29.37 -15.60
CA ALA A 359 -22.30 27.96 -15.94
C ALA A 359 -21.09 27.56 -16.79
N VAL A 360 -20.56 26.36 -16.58
CA VAL A 360 -19.42 25.84 -17.34
C VAL A 360 -19.79 24.50 -17.96
N ILE A 361 -19.39 24.31 -19.22
CA ILE A 361 -19.53 23.04 -19.94
C ILE A 361 -18.22 22.66 -20.62
N GLY A 362 -18.07 21.38 -20.93
CA GLY A 362 -17.04 20.91 -21.86
C GLY A 362 -17.50 21.06 -23.30
N ILE A 363 -16.69 21.72 -24.13
CA ILE A 363 -16.83 21.76 -25.58
C ILE A 363 -15.75 20.89 -26.25
N PRO A 364 -16.02 20.29 -27.43
CA PRO A 364 -15.02 19.51 -28.15
C PRO A 364 -13.76 20.33 -28.49
N HIS A 365 -12.58 19.71 -28.39
CA HIS A 365 -11.31 20.31 -28.76
C HIS A 365 -10.40 19.27 -29.43
N GLU A 366 -9.88 19.56 -30.62
CA GLU A 366 -9.16 18.59 -31.47
C GLU A 366 -7.99 17.90 -30.76
N ILE A 367 -7.24 18.65 -29.94
CA ILE A 367 -6.04 18.13 -29.27
C ILE A 367 -6.34 17.61 -27.85
N TYR A 368 -7.36 18.16 -27.20
CA TYR A 368 -7.57 18.00 -25.76
C TYR A 368 -8.78 17.13 -25.41
N GLY A 369 -9.53 16.68 -26.42
CA GLY A 369 -10.80 15.99 -26.24
C GLY A 369 -11.90 17.00 -25.94
N GLU A 370 -11.90 17.55 -24.74
CA GLU A 370 -12.74 18.67 -24.35
C GLU A 370 -11.92 19.81 -23.73
N VAL A 371 -12.48 21.02 -23.74
CA VAL A 371 -12.00 22.18 -22.97
C VAL A 371 -13.16 22.90 -22.26
N PRO A 372 -12.92 23.56 -21.12
CA PRO A 372 -13.96 24.29 -20.41
C PRO A 372 -14.37 25.58 -21.14
N LYS A 373 -15.68 25.74 -21.39
CA LYS A 373 -16.32 26.98 -21.86
C LYS A 373 -17.27 27.50 -20.81
N ALA A 374 -17.20 28.79 -20.52
CA ALA A 374 -18.04 29.45 -19.52
C ALA A 374 -19.12 30.33 -20.15
N PHE A 375 -20.31 30.29 -19.58
CA PHE A 375 -21.42 31.21 -19.83
C PHE A 375 -21.62 32.08 -18.61
N VAL A 376 -21.59 33.40 -18.80
CA VAL A 376 -21.53 34.37 -17.70
C VAL A 376 -22.66 35.38 -17.82
N ILE A 377 -23.39 35.58 -16.72
CA ILE A 377 -24.31 36.70 -16.54
C ILE A 377 -23.58 37.77 -15.73
N ARG A 378 -23.47 38.98 -16.28
CA ARG A 378 -22.86 40.13 -15.58
C ARG A 378 -23.81 40.69 -14.53
N LYS A 379 -23.25 41.22 -13.44
CA LYS A 379 -24.03 42.05 -12.50
C LYS A 379 -24.38 43.39 -13.16
N ASN A 380 -25.59 43.86 -12.90
CA ASN A 380 -26.04 45.18 -13.37
C ASN A 380 -25.05 46.29 -12.97
N GLY A 381 -24.66 47.11 -13.95
CA GLY A 381 -23.75 48.24 -13.74
C GLY A 381 -22.27 47.86 -13.51
N LYS A 382 -21.88 46.60 -13.75
CA LYS A 382 -20.48 46.15 -13.71
C LYS A 382 -20.06 45.64 -15.08
N GLU A 383 -18.91 46.08 -15.54
CA GLU A 383 -18.27 45.60 -16.77
C GLU A 383 -17.11 44.66 -16.44
N THR A 384 -16.86 43.71 -17.34
CA THR A 384 -15.70 42.79 -17.30
C THR A 384 -15.53 42.17 -18.68
N SER A 385 -14.30 41.88 -19.10
CA SER A 385 -14.01 41.25 -20.40
C SER A 385 -13.92 39.73 -20.30
N ALA A 386 -13.95 39.03 -21.45
CA ALA A 386 -13.73 37.58 -21.48
C ALA A 386 -12.32 37.23 -20.98
N GLU A 387 -11.32 37.99 -21.43
CA GLU A 387 -9.90 37.81 -21.11
C GLU A 387 -9.63 38.04 -19.63
N GLU A 388 -10.29 39.04 -19.02
CA GLU A 388 -10.20 39.30 -17.58
C GLU A 388 -10.70 38.10 -16.77
N LEU A 389 -11.87 37.54 -17.13
CA LEU A 389 -12.42 36.37 -16.45
C LEU A 389 -11.58 35.11 -16.66
N GLN A 390 -11.02 34.92 -17.86
CA GLN A 390 -10.10 33.82 -18.14
C GLN A 390 -8.83 33.94 -17.31
N SER A 391 -8.22 35.13 -17.24
CA SER A 391 -7.05 35.41 -16.41
C SER A 391 -7.38 35.19 -14.92
N PHE A 392 -8.51 35.71 -14.46
CA PHE A 392 -8.96 35.56 -13.08
C PHE A 392 -9.10 34.10 -12.67
N VAL A 393 -9.66 33.25 -13.54
CA VAL A 393 -9.73 31.81 -13.26
C VAL A 393 -8.36 31.16 -13.37
N ALA A 394 -7.57 31.49 -14.39
CA ALA A 394 -6.26 30.90 -14.64
C ALA A 394 -5.26 31.08 -13.49
N ASP A 395 -5.33 32.19 -12.76
CA ASP A 395 -4.47 32.46 -11.60
C ASP A 395 -4.79 31.59 -10.36
N ARG A 396 -5.94 30.89 -10.38
CA ARG A 396 -6.47 30.13 -9.22
C ARG A 396 -6.54 28.63 -9.47
N VAL A 397 -6.26 28.17 -10.69
CA VAL A 397 -6.42 26.76 -11.08
C VAL A 397 -5.21 26.24 -11.85
N ALA A 398 -5.05 24.92 -11.85
CA ALA A 398 -4.03 24.26 -12.67
C ALA A 398 -4.29 24.47 -14.17
N VAL A 399 -3.23 24.37 -15.00
CA VAL A 399 -3.27 24.71 -16.44
C VAL A 399 -4.39 23.99 -17.21
N PHE A 400 -4.65 22.72 -16.91
CA PHE A 400 -5.67 21.92 -17.60
C PHE A 400 -7.12 22.28 -17.21
N LYS A 401 -7.32 23.12 -16.19
CA LYS A 401 -8.63 23.60 -15.73
C LYS A 401 -9.00 25.00 -16.27
N LYS A 402 -8.10 25.64 -17.03
CA LYS A 402 -8.33 26.99 -17.55
C LYS A 402 -9.55 27.03 -18.47
N ILE A 403 -10.26 28.15 -18.46
CA ILE A 403 -11.40 28.40 -19.34
C ILE A 403 -10.87 28.84 -20.70
N GLU A 404 -11.26 28.12 -21.75
CA GLU A 404 -10.85 28.39 -23.13
C GLU A 404 -11.67 29.53 -23.76
N GLU A 405 -12.97 29.57 -23.46
CA GLU A 405 -13.90 30.55 -24.03
C GLU A 405 -14.90 31.04 -22.98
N VAL A 406 -15.20 32.34 -23.00
CA VAL A 406 -16.25 32.96 -22.19
C VAL A 406 -17.30 33.59 -23.11
N THR A 407 -18.56 33.21 -22.91
CA THR A 407 -19.71 33.80 -23.60
C THR A 407 -20.60 34.53 -22.60
N PHE A 408 -20.90 35.80 -22.86
CA PHE A 408 -21.86 36.54 -22.03
C PHE A 408 -23.29 36.23 -22.47
N VAL A 409 -24.14 35.87 -21.51
CA VAL A 409 -25.54 35.50 -21.74
C VAL A 409 -26.45 36.30 -20.81
N ASN A 410 -27.71 36.45 -21.22
CA ASN A 410 -28.73 37.11 -20.41
C ASN A 410 -29.39 36.16 -19.39
N ASP A 411 -29.35 34.85 -19.67
CA ASP A 411 -29.94 33.82 -18.81
C ASP A 411 -29.18 32.49 -18.93
N ILE A 412 -29.24 31.68 -17.87
CA ILE A 412 -28.64 30.34 -17.79
C ILE A 412 -29.79 29.35 -17.55
N PRO A 413 -30.02 28.37 -18.44
CA PRO A 413 -31.15 27.46 -18.33
C PRO A 413 -31.00 26.57 -17.09
N LYS A 414 -32.06 26.54 -16.27
CA LYS A 414 -32.11 25.79 -15.01
C LYS A 414 -33.43 25.06 -14.86
N THR A 415 -33.40 23.96 -14.12
CA THR A 415 -34.61 23.29 -13.60
C THR A 415 -35.33 24.16 -12.56
N THR A 416 -36.56 23.79 -12.21
CA THR A 416 -37.33 24.43 -11.14
C THR A 416 -36.66 24.42 -9.77
N THR A 417 -35.72 23.50 -9.53
CA THR A 417 -34.90 23.44 -8.30
C THR A 417 -33.54 24.14 -8.47
N GLY A 418 -33.35 24.95 -9.52
CA GLY A 418 -32.14 25.73 -9.75
C GLY A 418 -30.96 24.97 -10.36
N LYS A 419 -31.11 23.67 -10.68
CA LYS A 419 -30.03 22.87 -11.30
C LYS A 419 -29.81 23.32 -12.75
N ILE A 420 -28.57 23.65 -13.12
CA ILE A 420 -28.17 24.04 -14.49
C ILE A 420 -28.47 22.90 -15.48
N LEU A 421 -29.16 23.24 -16.57
CA LEU A 421 -29.48 22.36 -17.68
C LEU A 421 -28.35 22.38 -18.72
N ARG A 422 -27.20 21.78 -18.36
CA ARG A 422 -26.00 21.76 -19.22
C ARG A 422 -26.22 21.18 -20.61
N LYS A 423 -27.19 20.27 -20.78
CA LYS A 423 -27.58 19.74 -22.10
C LYS A 423 -28.14 20.82 -23.02
N ASP A 424 -28.86 21.79 -22.48
CA ASP A 424 -29.47 22.85 -23.28
C ASP A 424 -28.40 23.89 -23.66
N LEU A 425 -27.50 24.22 -22.73
CA LEU A 425 -26.29 25.01 -23.04
C LEU A 425 -25.45 24.36 -24.15
N LYS A 426 -25.23 23.03 -24.07
CA LYS A 426 -24.53 22.29 -25.14
C LYS A 426 -25.28 22.39 -26.47
N LYS A 427 -26.60 22.29 -26.52
CA LYS A 427 -27.36 22.41 -27.78
C LYS A 427 -27.35 23.82 -28.37
N MET A 428 -27.31 24.85 -27.52
CA MET A 428 -27.35 26.24 -27.96
C MET A 428 -25.99 26.74 -28.45
N TYR A 429 -24.89 26.14 -27.98
CA TYR A 429 -23.55 26.74 -28.09
C TYR A 429 -22.38 25.74 -28.28
N ALA A 430 -22.65 24.44 -28.44
CA ALA A 430 -21.70 23.44 -28.95
C ALA A 430 -22.14 22.99 -30.35
#